data_AF-A0A147EUJ2-F1
#
_entry.id   AF-A0A147EUJ2-F1
#
_cell.length_a   1.000
_cell.length_b   1.000
_cell.length_c   1.000
_cell.angle_alpha   90.00
_cell.angle_beta   90.00
_cell.angle_gamma   90.00
#
_symmetry.space_group_name_H-M   'P 1'
#
loop_
_entity.id
_entity.type
_entity.pdbx_description
1 polymer ?
#
loop_
_entity_poly.entity_id
_entity_poly.type
_entity_poly.pdbx_seq_one_letter_code
_entity_poly.pdbx_strand_id
1 'polypeptide(L)'
;MTIDQDIEELLRQDEALLKAKRRRLKAFGGAIDELRQSTSTAAQLAAEMVAAGDLSRVDLGRVFKLTRAEKSALLGGRNESAAPTQEDGSDDQSDPLD
;
A
#
# COMPACT_ATOMS: atom_id res chain seq x y z
N MET A 1 -43.25 -19.19 26.02
CA MET A 1 -42.02 -18.40 25.80
C MET A 1 -42.34 -16.99 26.25
N THR A 2 -41.54 -16.45 27.18
CA THR A 2 -41.69 -15.07 27.64
C THR A 2 -40.93 -14.15 26.69
N ILE A 3 -41.47 -12.95 26.46
CA ILE A 3 -40.89 -11.95 25.54
C ILE A 3 -39.40 -11.69 25.84
N ASP A 4 -39.00 -11.76 27.10
CA ASP A 4 -37.61 -11.60 27.53
C ASP A 4 -36.66 -12.69 27.00
N GLN A 5 -37.12 -13.95 26.89
CA GLN A 5 -36.32 -15.04 26.32
C GLN A 5 -36.11 -14.87 24.81
N ASP A 6 -37.09 -14.31 24.12
CA ASP A 6 -37.01 -14.06 22.67
C ASP A 6 -36.06 -12.89 22.35
N ILE A 7 -36.01 -11.87 23.23
CA ILE A 7 -35.08 -10.74 23.10
C ILE A 7 -33.64 -11.19 23.34
N GLU A 8 -33.39 -11.99 24.39
CA GLU A 8 -32.04 -12.51 24.69
C GLU A 8 -31.48 -13.35 23.54
N GLU A 9 -32.31 -14.19 22.92
CA GLU A 9 -31.90 -15.03 21.80
C GLU A 9 -31.62 -14.21 20.54
N LEU A 10 -32.41 -13.16 20.28
CA LEU A 10 -32.16 -12.23 19.18
C LEU A 10 -30.82 -11.50 19.35
N LEU A 11 -30.53 -11.00 20.56
CA LEU A 11 -29.29 -10.32 20.88
C LEU A 11 -28.07 -11.24 20.73
N ARG A 12 -28.20 -12.50 21.16
CA ARG A 12 -27.14 -13.52 20.99
C ARG A 12 -26.84 -13.79 19.51
N GLN A 13 -27.87 -13.87 18.67
CA GLN A 13 -27.70 -14.08 17.22
C GLN A 13 -27.00 -12.89 16.56
N ASP A 14 -27.42 -11.67 16.88
CA ASP A 14 -26.78 -10.45 16.38
C ASP A 14 -25.32 -10.34 16.83
N GLU A 15 -25.01 -10.69 18.08
CA GLU A 15 -23.64 -10.71 18.58
C GLU A 15 -22.77 -11.73 17.81
N ALA A 16 -23.32 -12.92 17.54
CA ALA A 16 -22.62 -13.95 16.77
C ALA A 16 -22.34 -13.48 15.33
N LEU A 17 -23.31 -12.83 14.68
CA LEU A 17 -23.15 -12.26 13.34
C LEU A 17 -22.12 -11.13 13.31
N LEU A 18 -22.13 -10.24 14.31
CA LEU A 18 -21.14 -9.17 14.46
C LEU A 18 -19.73 -9.72 14.68
N LYS A 19 -19.59 -10.75 15.52
CA LYS A 19 -18.30 -11.42 15.75
C LYS A 19 -17.78 -12.08 14.47
N ALA A 20 -18.64 -12.76 13.72
CA ALA A 20 -18.28 -13.35 12.44
C ALA A 20 -17.87 -12.29 11.40
N LYS A 21 -18.59 -11.17 11.32
CA LYS A 21 -18.24 -10.03 10.46
C LYS A 21 -16.89 -9.44 10.84
N ARG A 22 -16.67 -9.15 12.14
CA ARG A 22 -15.39 -8.63 12.64
C ARG A 22 -14.23 -9.57 12.33
N ARG A 23 -14.42 -10.88 12.48
CA ARG A 23 -13.41 -11.89 12.12
C ARG A 23 -13.06 -11.83 10.63
N ARG A 24 -14.06 -11.77 9.75
CA ARG A 24 -13.86 -11.67 8.30
C ARG A 24 -13.11 -10.40 7.90
N LEU A 25 -13.50 -9.25 8.46
CA LEU A 25 -12.84 -7.98 8.19
C LEU A 25 -11.39 -7.97 8.68
N LYS A 26 -11.12 -8.51 9.87
CA LYS A 26 -9.75 -8.62 10.39
C LYS A 26 -8.88 -9.52 9.52
N ALA A 27 -9.42 -10.67 9.08
CA ALA A 27 -8.71 -11.58 8.18
C ALA A 27 -8.40 -10.92 6.83
N PHE A 28 -9.39 -10.21 6.26
CA PHE A 28 -9.18 -9.47 5.02
C PHE A 28 -8.13 -8.36 5.16
N GLY A 29 -8.18 -7.59 6.25
CA GLY A 29 -7.16 -6.58 6.55
C GLY A 29 -5.75 -7.18 6.61
N GLY A 30 -5.59 -8.30 7.31
CA GLY A 30 -4.30 -9.01 7.37
C GLY A 30 -3.81 -9.45 5.99
N ALA A 31 -4.68 -10.02 5.16
CA ALA A 31 -4.32 -10.42 3.80
C ALA A 31 -3.91 -9.22 2.92
N ILE A 32 -4.52 -8.05 3.11
CA ILE A 32 -4.13 -6.82 2.41
C ILE A 32 -2.75 -6.34 2.88
N ASP A 33 -2.45 -6.43 4.17
CA ASP A 33 -1.14 -6.03 4.70
C ASP A 33 -0.02 -6.96 4.21
N GLU A 34 -0.27 -8.27 4.16
CA GLU A 34 0.64 -9.26 3.55
C GLU A 34 0.86 -8.99 2.06
N LEU A 35 -0.21 -8.65 1.32
CA LEU A 35 -0.12 -8.25 -0.08
C LEU A 35 0.73 -6.99 -0.26
N ARG A 36 0.55 -5.97 0.60
CA ARG A 36 1.37 -4.74 0.56
C ARG A 36 2.83 -5.03 0.80
N GLN A 37 3.14 -5.86 1.81
CA GLN A 37 4.52 -6.21 2.13
C GLN A 37 5.18 -6.99 0.99
N SER A 38 4.52 -8.03 0.47
CA SER A 38 5.03 -8.82 -0.65
C SER A 38 5.21 -7.99 -1.92
N THR A 39 4.28 -7.07 -2.22
CA THR A 39 4.40 -6.13 -3.35
C THR A 39 5.61 -5.22 -3.17
N SER A 40 5.85 -4.69 -1.97
CA SER A 40 7.01 -3.84 -1.69
C SER A 40 8.32 -4.60 -1.87
N THR A 41 8.42 -5.83 -1.37
CA THR A 41 9.61 -6.66 -1.55
C THR A 41 9.86 -6.98 -3.03
N ALA A 42 8.80 -7.34 -3.77
CA ALA A 42 8.92 -7.63 -5.19
C ALA A 42 9.34 -6.39 -6.00
N ALA A 43 8.87 -5.20 -5.64
CA ALA A 43 9.27 -3.95 -6.27
C ALA A 43 10.76 -3.62 -6.02
N GLN A 44 11.25 -3.86 -4.79
CA GLN A 44 12.68 -3.69 -4.46
C GLN A 44 13.56 -4.62 -5.28
N LEU A 45 13.23 -5.92 -5.33
CA LEU A 45 13.96 -6.91 -6.13
C LEU A 45 13.94 -6.55 -7.62
N ALA A 46 12.79 -6.11 -8.14
CA ALA A 46 12.69 -5.66 -9.52
C ALA A 46 13.59 -4.45 -9.79
N ALA A 47 13.69 -3.49 -8.86
CA ALA A 47 14.59 -2.35 -8.97
C ALA A 47 16.07 -2.77 -8.93
N GLU A 48 16.43 -3.72 -8.07
CA GLU A 48 17.78 -4.30 -7.99
C GLU A 48 18.19 -4.97 -9.31
N MET A 49 17.31 -5.80 -9.89
CA MET A 49 17.57 -6.45 -11.17
C MET A 49 17.75 -5.44 -12.32
N VAL A 50 16.98 -4.34 -12.30
CA VAL A 50 17.14 -3.26 -13.29
C VAL A 50 18.45 -2.51 -13.07
N ALA A 51 18.83 -2.24 -11.82
CA ALA A 51 20.07 -1.53 -11.48
C ALA A 51 21.32 -2.36 -11.79
N ALA A 52 21.26 -3.68 -11.58
CA ALA A 52 22.32 -4.62 -11.95
C ALA A 52 22.45 -4.79 -13.47
N GLY A 53 21.42 -4.42 -14.23
CA GLY A 53 21.37 -4.59 -15.69
C GLY A 53 21.00 -6.00 -16.13
N ASP A 54 20.54 -6.86 -15.21
CA ASP A 54 20.13 -8.24 -15.51
C ASP A 54 18.93 -8.27 -16.47
N LEU A 55 17.95 -7.38 -16.23
CA LEU A 55 16.76 -7.24 -17.06
C LEU A 55 16.33 -5.78 -17.16
N SER A 56 15.86 -5.36 -18.34
CA SER A 56 15.16 -4.09 -18.46
C SER A 56 13.75 -4.17 -17.84
N ARG A 57 13.16 -3.03 -17.51
CA ARG A 57 11.75 -2.96 -17.04
C ARG A 57 10.77 -3.62 -18.02
N VAL A 58 11.04 -3.52 -19.32
CA VAL A 58 10.19 -4.13 -20.35
C VAL A 58 10.32 -5.64 -20.32
N ASP A 59 11.55 -6.14 -20.12
CA ASP A 59 11.83 -7.58 -20.08
C ASP A 59 11.27 -8.21 -18.82
N LEU A 60 11.39 -7.57 -17.65
CA LEU A 60 10.70 -8.00 -16.42
C LEU A 60 9.21 -8.19 -16.66
N GLY A 61 8.56 -7.21 -17.30
CA GLY A 61 7.15 -7.29 -17.63
C GLY A 61 6.77 -8.38 -18.63
N ARG A 62 7.70 -8.86 -19.46
CA ARG A 62 7.47 -9.93 -20.45
C ARG A 62 7.79 -11.32 -19.88
N VAL A 63 8.97 -11.47 -19.27
CA VAL A 63 9.49 -12.72 -18.69
C VAL A 63 8.56 -13.22 -17.58
N PHE A 64 8.16 -12.32 -16.67
CA PHE A 64 7.27 -12.67 -15.56
C PHE A 64 5.79 -12.52 -15.90
N LYS A 65 5.46 -12.24 -17.16
CA LYS A 65 4.07 -12.09 -17.66
C LYS A 65 3.20 -11.15 -16.80
N LEU A 66 3.81 -10.09 -16.29
CA LEU A 66 3.13 -9.15 -15.41
C LEU A 66 1.93 -8.52 -16.13
N THR A 67 0.82 -8.43 -15.43
CA THR A 67 -0.35 -7.67 -15.85
C THR A 67 -0.05 -6.17 -15.84
N ARG A 68 -0.93 -5.38 -16.44
CA ARG A 68 -0.79 -3.90 -16.43
C ARG A 68 -0.73 -3.34 -15.00
N ALA A 69 -1.55 -3.89 -14.08
CA ALA A 69 -1.61 -3.46 -12.69
C ALA A 69 -0.32 -3.82 -11.92
N GLU A 70 0.21 -5.03 -12.13
CA GLU A 70 1.47 -5.46 -11.50
C GLU A 70 2.65 -4.66 -12.04
N LYS A 71 2.69 -4.35 -13.34
CA LYS A 71 3.73 -3.47 -13.90
C LYS A 71 3.71 -2.09 -13.24
N SER A 72 2.53 -1.51 -13.02
CA SER A 72 2.44 -0.23 -12.29
C SER A 72 2.87 -0.34 -10.83
N ALA A 73 2.52 -1.44 -10.16
CA ALA A 73 2.83 -1.63 -8.75
C ALA A 73 4.32 -1.95 -8.49
N LEU A 74 4.96 -2.72 -9.37
CA LEU A 74 6.31 -3.27 -9.16
C LEU A 74 7.40 -2.46 -9.85
N LEU A 75 7.10 -1.87 -11.02
CA LEU A 75 8.15 -1.30 -11.88
C LEU A 75 8.17 0.22 -11.91
N GLY A 76 7.22 0.88 -11.22
CA GLY A 76 7.13 2.33 -11.04
C GLY A 76 7.31 3.12 -12.34
N GLY A 77 6.22 3.66 -12.90
CA GLY A 77 6.32 4.66 -13.98
C GLY A 77 7.34 5.72 -13.56
N ARG A 78 8.37 5.93 -14.41
CA ARG A 78 9.50 6.86 -14.24
C ARG A 78 9.42 7.66 -12.93
N ASN A 79 10.29 7.36 -11.97
CA ASN A 79 10.61 8.30 -10.91
C ASN A 79 10.79 9.66 -11.60
N GLU A 80 9.87 10.59 -11.31
CA GLU A 80 10.16 11.99 -11.49
C GLU A 80 11.38 12.23 -10.61
N SER A 81 12.50 12.34 -11.31
CA SER A 81 13.72 13.04 -10.98
C SER A 81 14.10 13.14 -9.50
N ALA A 82 15.27 12.55 -9.24
CA ALA A 82 16.28 13.09 -8.34
C ALA A 82 16.05 14.55 -7.93
N ALA A 83 16.05 14.79 -6.62
CA ALA A 83 16.03 16.10 -6.00
C ALA A 83 17.13 17.02 -6.55
N PRO A 84 16.88 18.33 -6.71
CA PRO A 84 17.93 19.31 -6.53
C PRO A 84 18.08 19.60 -5.04
N THR A 85 19.21 19.17 -4.48
CA THR A 85 19.78 19.74 -3.26
C THR A 85 19.90 21.26 -3.46
N GLN A 86 19.15 22.05 -2.70
CA GLN A 86 19.38 23.49 -2.58
C GLN A 86 20.18 23.71 -1.30
N GLU A 87 21.51 23.70 -1.45
CA GLU A 87 22.43 24.30 -0.50
C GLU A 87 22.36 25.83 -0.63
N ASP A 88 22.22 26.45 0.54
CA ASP A 88 22.83 27.69 1.00
C ASP A 88 22.60 29.01 0.22
N GLY A 89 22.07 29.98 0.96
CA GLY A 89 21.76 31.32 0.47
C GLY A 89 21.15 32.17 1.57
N SER A 90 21.89 32.32 2.67
CA SER A 90 21.73 33.46 3.56
C SER A 90 21.95 34.75 2.78
N ASP A 91 20.93 35.59 2.66
CA ASP A 91 21.12 37.03 2.56
C ASP A 91 19.98 37.78 3.25
N ASP A 92 20.38 38.32 4.39
CA ASP A 92 19.80 39.37 5.19
C ASP A 92 19.67 40.67 4.37
N GLN A 93 18.47 41.23 4.21
CA GLN A 93 18.28 42.69 4.11
C GLN A 93 16.80 43.11 4.19
N SER A 94 16.41 43.50 5.40
CA SER A 94 15.65 44.71 5.77
C SER A 94 14.66 45.35 4.78
N ASP A 95 13.38 45.39 5.17
CA ASP A 95 12.34 46.26 4.61
C ASP A 95 11.87 47.25 5.70
N PRO A 96 12.13 48.57 5.58
CA PRO A 96 11.48 49.57 6.41
C PRO A 96 10.23 50.12 5.68
N LEU A 97 9.06 49.87 6.26
CA LEU A 97 7.80 50.45 5.80
C LEU A 97 7.75 51.96 6.13
N ASP A 98 7.45 52.74 5.10
CA ASP A 98 7.05 54.16 5.10
C ASP A 98 5.63 54.33 5.66
#